data_AF-A0A3N7DDB8-F1
#
_entry.id   AF-A0A3N7DDB8-F1
#
_cell.length_a   1.000
_cell.length_b   1.000
_cell.length_c   1.000
_cell.angle_alpha   90.00
_cell.angle_beta   90.00
_cell.angle_gamma   90.00
#
_symmetry.space_group_name_H-M   'P 1'
#
loop_
_entity.id
_entity.type
_entity.pdbx_description
1 polymer ?
#
loop_
_entity_poly.entity_id
_entity_poly.type
_entity_poly.pdbx_seq_one_letter_code
_entity_poly.pdbx_strand_id
1 'polypeptide(L)'
;MNLTKEQLEELRRFIRQKGISYIDVQMEILDHVASSVEEKMTNKPDLDFENALKRTYKGFGVLGFNVIVNGIVNAIQKRYNRFFWKSFTSFFGFRYISIVCFSVLALYKMLAFIGKDEFYKFTIIGLLVITAGVLLTNFLIKDYKKYLSFKSGTSFPF
;
A
#
# COMPACT_ATOMS: atom_id res chain seq x y z
N MET A 1 -12.78 -27.99 -19.70
CA MET A 1 -12.07 -27.81 -20.98
C MET A 1 -10.98 -26.79 -20.76
N ASN A 2 -9.78 -26.95 -21.33
CA ASN A 2 -8.69 -25.98 -21.17
C ASN A 2 -8.58 -25.10 -22.42
N LEU A 3 -8.32 -23.80 -22.24
CA LEU A 3 -8.12 -22.86 -23.36
C LEU A 3 -6.82 -23.14 -24.11
N THR A 4 -6.83 -22.90 -25.43
CA THR A 4 -5.61 -22.97 -26.24
C THR A 4 -4.68 -21.78 -25.97
N LYS A 5 -3.40 -21.91 -26.33
CA LYS A 5 -2.42 -20.83 -26.16
C LYS A 5 -2.82 -19.56 -26.93
N GLU A 6 -3.46 -19.72 -28.09
CA GLU A 6 -3.95 -18.63 -28.93
C GLU A 6 -5.10 -17.87 -28.25
N GLN A 7 -6.05 -18.59 -27.67
CA GLN A 7 -7.17 -18.02 -26.91
C GLN A 7 -6.70 -17.28 -25.66
N LEU A 8 -5.68 -17.80 -24.97
CA LEU A 8 -5.06 -17.13 -23.82
C LEU A 8 -4.33 -15.84 -24.23
N GLU A 9 -3.62 -15.86 -25.36
CA GLU A 9 -3.00 -14.66 -25.96
C GLU A 9 -4.04 -13.59 -26.29
N GLU A 10 -5.17 -14.00 -26.87
CA GLU A 10 -6.28 -13.10 -27.17
C GLU A 10 -6.89 -12.49 -25.90
N LEU A 11 -7.08 -13.30 -24.86
CA LEU A 11 -7.55 -12.86 -23.54
C LEU A 11 -6.59 -11.82 -22.94
N ARG A 12 -5.27 -12.08 -23.00
CA ARG A 12 -4.24 -11.14 -22.53
C ARG A 12 -4.30 -9.81 -23.28
N ARG A 13 -4.44 -9.83 -24.61
CA ARG A 13 -4.58 -8.60 -25.41
C ARG A 13 -5.83 -7.83 -25.02
N PHE A 14 -6.96 -8.53 -24.83
CA PHE A 14 -8.20 -7.92 -24.38
C PHE A 14 -8.07 -7.23 -23.01
N ILE A 15 -7.43 -7.89 -22.04
CA ILE A 15 -7.17 -7.32 -20.69
C ILE A 15 -6.28 -6.09 -20.80
N ARG A 16 -5.21 -6.14 -21.60
CA ARG A 16 -4.29 -5.02 -21.80
C ARG A 16 -4.97 -3.81 -22.46
N GLN A 17 -5.87 -4.03 -23.41
CA GLN A 17 -6.66 -2.97 -24.05
C GLN A 17 -7.58 -2.24 -23.07
N LYS A 18 -7.95 -2.85 -21.95
CA LYS A 18 -8.79 -2.22 -20.91
C LYS A 18 -8.01 -1.29 -19.96
N GLY A 19 -6.73 -1.04 -20.23
CA GLY A 19 -5.92 -0.04 -19.50
C GLY A 19 -5.24 -0.58 -18.24
N ILE A 20 -5.19 -1.90 -18.05
CA ILE A 20 -4.50 -2.52 -16.92
C ILE A 20 -3.01 -2.58 -17.23
N SER A 21 -2.21 -1.76 -16.56
CA SER A 21 -0.77 -1.59 -16.83
C SER A 21 0.13 -2.58 -16.08
N TYR A 22 -0.30 -3.08 -14.92
CA TYR A 22 0.50 -3.95 -14.06
C TYR A 22 0.42 -5.42 -14.48
N ILE A 23 1.57 -6.04 -14.74
CA ILE A 23 1.66 -7.44 -15.22
C ILE A 23 1.06 -8.41 -14.21
N ASP A 24 1.33 -8.25 -12.92
CA ASP A 24 0.80 -9.14 -11.88
C ASP A 24 -0.74 -9.09 -11.82
N VAL A 25 -1.31 -7.89 -11.96
CA VAL A 25 -2.75 -7.68 -12.00
C VAL A 25 -3.35 -8.26 -13.29
N GLN A 26 -2.65 -8.14 -14.42
CA GLN A 26 -3.08 -8.79 -15.66
C GLN A 26 -3.11 -10.31 -15.53
N MET A 27 -2.13 -10.91 -14.86
CA MET A 27 -2.05 -12.36 -14.66
C MET A 27 -3.18 -12.87 -13.76
N GLU A 28 -3.48 -12.17 -12.67
CA GLU A 28 -4.62 -12.50 -11.80
C GLU A 28 -5.96 -12.41 -12.54
N ILE A 29 -6.15 -11.33 -13.31
CA ILE A 29 -7.37 -11.15 -14.10
C ILE A 29 -7.45 -12.21 -15.20
N LEU A 30 -6.32 -12.55 -15.84
CA LEU A 30 -6.25 -13.59 -16.85
C LEU A 30 -6.69 -14.93 -16.28
N ASP A 31 -6.17 -15.32 -15.10
CA ASP A 31 -6.51 -16.58 -14.44
C ASP A 31 -8.01 -16.66 -14.14
N HIS A 32 -8.56 -15.62 -13.49
CA HIS A 32 -9.98 -15.56 -13.18
C HIS A 32 -10.89 -15.58 -14.42
N VAL A 33 -10.52 -14.83 -15.47
CA VAL A 33 -11.32 -14.77 -16.70
C VAL A 33 -11.22 -16.09 -17.47
N ALA A 34 -10.03 -16.70 -17.55
CA ALA A 34 -9.82 -17.99 -18.19
C ALA A 34 -10.67 -19.07 -17.53
N SER A 35 -10.59 -19.22 -16.20
CA SER A 35 -11.41 -20.21 -15.48
C SER A 35 -12.92 -19.99 -15.69
N SER A 36 -13.37 -18.73 -15.70
CA SER A 36 -14.79 -18.40 -15.93
C SER A 36 -15.25 -18.72 -17.36
N VAL A 37 -14.38 -18.57 -18.35
CA VAL A 37 -14.66 -18.94 -19.74
C VAL A 37 -14.69 -20.46 -19.90
N GLU A 38 -13.71 -21.17 -19.31
CA GLU A 38 -13.62 -22.63 -19.32
C GLU A 38 -14.86 -23.28 -18.67
N GLU A 39 -15.33 -22.73 -17.56
CA GLU A 39 -16.55 -23.19 -16.89
C GLU A 39 -17.77 -23.02 -17.80
N LYS A 40 -17.90 -21.88 -18.49
CA LYS A 40 -19.03 -21.64 -19.41
C LYS A 40 -19.00 -22.52 -20.64
N MET A 41 -17.83 -22.77 -21.20
CA MET A 41 -17.67 -23.68 -22.34
C MET A 41 -17.90 -25.13 -21.91
N THR A 42 -17.51 -25.50 -20.69
CA THR A 42 -17.80 -26.84 -20.13
C THR A 42 -19.31 -27.04 -19.91
N ASN A 43 -20.00 -26.01 -19.41
CA ASN A 43 -21.45 -26.06 -19.18
C ASN A 43 -22.27 -25.95 -20.48
N LYS A 44 -21.72 -25.37 -21.54
CA LYS A 44 -22.35 -25.22 -22.86
C LYS A 44 -21.34 -25.49 -23.97
N PRO A 45 -21.19 -26.75 -24.41
CA PRO A 45 -20.20 -27.15 -25.41
C PRO A 45 -20.34 -26.44 -26.77
N ASP A 46 -21.56 -26.04 -27.14
CA ASP A 46 -21.84 -25.32 -28.39
C ASP A 46 -21.49 -23.82 -28.33
N LEU A 47 -21.01 -23.34 -27.19
CA LEU A 47 -20.69 -21.93 -27.00
C LEU A 47 -19.28 -21.64 -27.51
N ASP A 48 -19.22 -20.85 -28.60
CA ASP A 48 -17.96 -20.35 -29.12
C ASP A 48 -17.19 -19.49 -28.08
N PHE A 49 -15.86 -19.50 -28.17
CA PHE A 49 -14.96 -18.81 -27.25
C PHE A 49 -15.25 -17.31 -27.17
N GLU A 50 -15.47 -16.63 -28.30
CA GLU A 50 -15.72 -15.19 -28.31
C GLU A 50 -17.03 -14.85 -27.59
N ASN A 51 -18.04 -15.70 -27.76
CA ASN A 51 -19.33 -15.58 -27.06
C ASN A 51 -19.20 -15.90 -25.57
N ALA A 52 -18.40 -16.88 -25.19
CA ALA A 52 -18.09 -17.21 -23.80
C ALA A 52 -17.38 -16.03 -23.11
N LEU A 53 -16.38 -15.44 -23.78
CA LEU A 53 -15.66 -14.26 -23.31
C LEU A 53 -16.59 -13.05 -23.14
N LYS A 54 -17.41 -12.73 -24.14
CA LYS A 54 -18.39 -11.63 -24.06
C LYS A 54 -19.38 -11.82 -22.90
N ARG A 55 -19.87 -13.05 -22.70
CA ARG A 55 -20.75 -13.37 -21.55
C ARG A 55 -20.03 -13.29 -20.21
N THR A 56 -18.75 -13.64 -20.16
CA THR A 56 -17.91 -13.48 -18.96
C THR A 56 -17.67 -12.02 -18.64
N TYR A 57 -17.27 -11.24 -19.63
CA TYR A 57 -17.11 -9.79 -19.48
C TYR A 57 -18.42 -9.10 -19.04
N LYS A 58 -19.56 -9.45 -19.66
CA LYS A 58 -20.87 -8.92 -19.27
C LYS A 58 -21.27 -9.31 -17.84
N GLY A 59 -20.83 -10.50 -17.37
CA GLY A 59 -21.03 -10.95 -16.00
C GLY A 59 -20.31 -10.10 -14.95
N PHE A 60 -19.19 -9.47 -15.31
CA PHE A 60 -18.50 -8.51 -14.45
C PHE A 60 -19.21 -7.14 -14.34
N GLY A 61 -20.31 -6.94 -15.08
CA GLY A 61 -21.15 -5.74 -14.99
C GLY A 61 -20.49 -4.48 -15.53
N VAL A 62 -21.07 -3.32 -15.21
CA VAL A 62 -20.64 -2.00 -15.73
C VAL A 62 -19.20 -1.66 -15.33
N LEU A 63 -18.76 -2.15 -14.17
CA LEU A 63 -17.42 -1.91 -13.65
C LEU A 63 -16.35 -2.80 -14.31
N GLY A 64 -16.74 -3.94 -14.91
CA GLY A 64 -15.83 -4.85 -15.60
C GLY A 64 -14.66 -5.29 -14.71
N PHE A 65 -13.44 -5.26 -15.26
CA PHE A 65 -12.22 -5.65 -14.54
C PHE A 65 -11.84 -4.72 -13.39
N ASN A 66 -12.42 -3.52 -13.30
CA ASN A 66 -12.13 -2.61 -12.19
C ASN A 66 -12.54 -3.20 -10.84
N VAL A 67 -13.51 -4.12 -10.79
CA VAL A 67 -13.89 -4.81 -9.55
C VAL A 67 -12.70 -5.60 -9.00
N ILE A 68 -11.99 -6.34 -9.87
CA ILE A 68 -10.83 -7.14 -9.49
C ILE A 68 -9.65 -6.23 -9.13
N VAL A 69 -9.39 -5.21 -9.97
CA VAL A 69 -8.33 -4.21 -9.71
C VAL A 69 -8.55 -3.54 -8.35
N ASN A 70 -9.76 -3.08 -8.07
CA ASN A 70 -10.11 -2.46 -6.79
C ASN A 70 -9.99 -3.45 -5.63
N GLY A 71 -10.33 -4.72 -5.82
CA GLY A 71 -10.12 -5.77 -4.82
C GLY A 71 -8.65 -5.90 -4.42
N ILE A 72 -7.76 -5.95 -5.41
CA ILE A 72 -6.31 -6.01 -5.21
C ILE A 72 -5.80 -4.74 -4.52
N VAL A 73 -6.18 -3.57 -5.03
CA VAL A 73 -5.79 -2.27 -4.44
C VAL A 73 -6.26 -2.16 -3.00
N ASN A 74 -7.50 -2.56 -2.69
CA ASN A 74 -8.05 -2.54 -1.34
C ASN A 74 -7.32 -3.52 -0.40
N ALA A 75 -6.94 -4.71 -0.89
CA ALA A 75 -6.16 -5.67 -0.11
C ALA A 75 -4.77 -5.12 0.23
N ILE A 76 -4.09 -4.51 -0.75
CA ILE A 76 -2.80 -3.84 -0.54
C ILE A 76 -2.97 -2.69 0.44
N GLN A 77 -3.98 -1.84 0.27
CA GLN A 77 -4.24 -0.71 1.16
C GLN A 77 -4.51 -1.17 2.59
N LYS A 78 -5.29 -2.23 2.79
CA LYS A 78 -5.57 -2.80 4.11
C LYS A 78 -4.29 -3.33 4.78
N ARG A 79 -3.43 -4.00 4.02
CA ARG A 79 -2.13 -4.46 4.50
C ARG A 79 -1.24 -3.28 4.89
N TYR A 80 -1.12 -2.29 4.01
CA TYR A 80 -0.33 -1.09 4.25
C TYR A 80 -0.83 -0.33 5.49
N ASN A 81 -2.13 -0.10 5.60
CA ASN A 81 -2.72 0.61 6.73
C ASN A 81 -2.46 -0.11 8.06
N ARG A 82 -2.57 -1.45 8.09
CA ARG A 82 -2.19 -2.25 9.27
C ARG A 82 -0.72 -2.04 9.65
N PHE A 83 0.19 -2.03 8.68
CA PHE A 83 1.61 -1.77 8.94
C PHE A 83 1.87 -0.33 9.39
N PHE A 84 1.19 0.64 8.79
CA PHE A 84 1.26 2.05 9.16
C PHE A 84 0.82 2.22 10.62
N TRP A 85 -0.37 1.77 10.99
CA TRP A 85 -0.86 1.87 12.37
C TRP A 85 0.00 1.14 13.39
N LYS A 86 0.53 -0.04 13.04
CA LYS A 86 1.47 -0.77 13.91
C LYS A 86 2.78 0.00 14.10
N SER A 87 3.28 0.65 13.06
CA SER A 87 4.51 1.45 13.12
C SER A 87 4.27 2.78 13.84
N PHE A 88 3.14 3.43 13.57
CA PHE A 88 2.71 4.67 14.20
C PHE A 88 2.51 4.51 15.71
N THR A 89 1.77 3.48 16.14
CA THR A 89 1.59 3.19 17.58
C THR A 89 2.91 2.76 18.24
N SER A 90 3.77 2.03 17.52
CA SER A 90 5.13 1.72 18.02
C SER A 90 6.01 2.96 18.19
N PHE A 91 5.79 4.02 17.42
CA PHE A 91 6.54 5.28 17.51
C PHE A 91 6.10 6.10 18.73
N PHE A 92 4.80 6.12 19.04
CA PHE A 92 4.27 6.74 20.26
C PHE A 92 4.47 5.91 21.53
N GLY A 93 5.33 4.88 21.50
CA GLY A 93 5.68 4.12 22.68
C GLY A 93 6.18 5.01 23.82
N PHE A 94 5.86 4.61 25.06
CA PHE A 94 6.08 5.30 26.34
C PHE A 94 7.37 6.12 26.45
N ARG A 95 8.48 5.69 25.83
CA ARG A 95 9.77 6.39 25.81
C ARG A 95 9.70 7.80 25.20
N TYR A 96 8.97 8.00 24.11
CA TYR A 96 8.91 9.32 23.44
C TYR A 96 7.93 10.27 24.14
N ILE A 97 6.85 9.75 24.71
CA ILE A 97 5.92 10.53 25.56
C ILE A 97 6.68 11.09 26.77
N SER A 98 7.51 10.28 27.43
CA SER A 98 8.33 10.74 28.54
C SER A 98 9.33 11.83 28.13
N ILE A 99 9.93 11.74 26.94
CA ILE A 99 10.84 12.79 26.43
C ILE A 99 10.09 14.10 26.17
N VAL A 100 8.89 14.03 25.56
CA VAL A 100 8.06 15.22 25.29
C VAL A 100 7.53 15.84 26.59
N CYS A 101 7.05 15.03 27.54
CA CYS A 101 6.64 15.55 28.86
C CYS A 101 7.82 16.18 29.60
N PHE A 102 9.00 15.55 29.59
CA PHE A 102 10.18 16.09 30.25
C PHE A 102 10.67 17.38 29.59
N SER A 103 10.63 17.48 28.25
CA SER A 103 11.01 18.70 27.54
C SER A 103 10.04 19.86 27.82
N VAL A 104 8.73 19.60 27.86
CA VAL A 104 7.72 20.60 28.23
C VAL A 104 7.90 21.06 29.68
N LEU A 105 8.15 20.15 30.62
CA LEU A 105 8.41 20.49 32.02
C LEU A 105 9.73 21.28 32.18
N ALA A 106 10.78 20.88 31.47
CA ALA A 106 12.06 21.59 31.46
C ALA A 106 11.91 23.01 30.91
N LEU A 107 11.18 23.18 29.79
CA LEU A 107 10.86 24.49 29.22
C LEU A 107 10.04 25.35 30.19
N TYR A 108 9.03 24.78 30.84
CA TYR A 108 8.22 25.47 31.85
C TYR A 108 9.06 25.97 33.03
N LYS A 109 9.96 25.12 33.56
CA LYS A 109 10.87 25.50 34.66
C LYS A 109 11.91 26.53 34.23
N MET A 110 12.40 26.45 32.99
CA MET A 110 13.35 27.41 32.43
C MET A 110 12.71 28.79 32.24
N LEU A 111 11.46 28.85 31.76
CA LEU A 111 10.64 30.06 31.70
C LEU A 111 10.37 30.69 33.07
N ALA A 112 10.26 29.87 34.13
CA ALA A 112 10.05 30.37 35.49
C ALA A 112 11.33 30.87 36.17
N PHE A 113 12.51 30.40 35.76
CA PHE A 113 13.80 30.73 36.37
C PHE A 113 14.51 31.91 35.71
N ILE A 114 14.22 32.18 34.44
CA ILE A 114 14.84 33.28 33.68
C ILE A 114 13.82 34.43 33.62
N GLY A 115 14.19 35.59 34.17
CA GLY A 115 13.43 36.83 34.02
C GLY A 115 13.22 37.23 32.55
N LYS A 116 12.50 38.33 32.30
CA LYS A 116 12.03 38.81 30.97
C LYS A 116 13.14 39.21 29.95
N ASP A 117 14.28 38.54 29.93
CA ASP A 117 15.35 38.81 28.98
C ASP A 117 15.18 38.02 27.68
N GLU A 118 15.35 38.68 26.54
CA GLU A 118 15.17 38.10 25.20
C GLU A 118 16.06 36.87 24.90
N PHE A 119 17.09 36.61 25.73
CA PHE A 119 18.00 35.48 25.61
C PHE A 119 17.33 34.10 25.81
N TYR A 120 16.26 34.00 26.62
CA TYR A 120 15.58 32.71 26.83
C TYR A 120 14.84 32.22 25.56
N LYS A 121 14.39 33.13 24.69
CA LYS A 121 13.68 32.75 23.45
C LYS A 121 14.60 32.02 22.49
N PHE A 122 15.84 32.48 22.33
CA PHE A 122 16.83 31.84 21.46
C PHE A 122 17.24 30.44 21.96
N THR A 123 17.36 30.26 23.28
CA THR A 123 17.68 28.96 23.87
C THR A 123 16.55 27.95 23.72
N ILE A 124 15.29 28.37 23.87
CA ILE A 124 14.12 27.51 23.62
C ILE A 124 14.04 27.08 22.14
N ILE A 125 14.22 28.01 21.20
CA ILE A 125 14.21 27.71 19.78
C ILE A 125 15.34 26.74 19.42
N GLY A 126 16.55 26.96 19.93
CA GLY A 126 17.69 26.07 19.68
C GLY A 126 17.43 24.63 20.16
N LEU A 127 16.83 24.48 21.35
CA LEU A 127 16.53 23.16 21.92
C LEU A 127 15.40 22.44 21.15
N LEU A 128 14.40 23.17 20.65
CA LEU A 128 13.38 22.63 19.76
C LEU A 128 13.96 22.17 18.42
N VAL A 129 14.89 22.93 17.83
CA VAL A 129 15.54 22.55 16.56
C VAL A 129 16.39 21.30 16.73
N ILE A 130 17.17 21.19 17.81
CA ILE A 130 18.01 20.02 18.09
C ILE A 130 17.15 18.77 18.32
N THR A 131 16.10 18.89 19.14
CA THR A 131 15.20 17.76 19.42
C THR A 131 14.45 17.32 18.16
N ALA A 132 13.97 18.25 17.33
CA ALA A 132 13.37 17.94 16.04
C ALA A 132 14.36 17.25 15.09
N GLY A 133 15.61 17.73 15.01
CA GLY A 133 16.66 17.12 14.18
C GLY A 133 17.01 15.68 14.58
N VAL A 134 17.12 15.41 15.89
CA VAL A 134 17.38 14.05 16.40
C VAL A 134 16.20 13.11 16.15
N LEU A 135 14.95 13.60 16.24
CA LEU A 135 13.78 12.79 15.91
C LEU A 135 13.68 12.50 14.40
N LEU A 136 13.94 13.50 13.55
CA LEU A 136 13.90 13.35 12.10
C LEU A 136 14.98 12.40 11.56
N THR A 137 16.22 12.52 12.05
CA THR A 137 17.32 11.62 11.64
C THR A 137 17.03 10.17 12.04
N ASN A 138 16.56 9.93 13.27
CA ASN A 138 16.17 8.60 13.71
C ASN A 138 14.94 8.05 12.95
N PHE A 139 14.00 8.91 12.56
CA PHE A 139 12.84 8.53 11.75
C PHE A 139 13.26 8.09 10.35
N LEU A 140 14.02 8.94 9.63
CA LEU A 140 14.47 8.67 8.27
C LEU A 140 15.32 7.39 8.16
N ILE A 141 16.23 7.16 9.11
CA ILE A 141 17.12 5.98 9.09
C ILE A 141 16.35 4.68 9.34
N LYS A 142 15.39 4.70 10.27
CA LYS A 142 14.65 3.50 10.68
C LYS A 142 13.61 3.08 9.63
N ASP A 143 12.92 4.06 9.04
CA ASP A 143 11.97 3.81 7.96
C ASP A 143 12.66 3.42 6.65
N TYR A 144 13.82 4.01 6.34
CA TYR A 144 14.62 3.59 5.18
C TYR A 144 15.09 2.13 5.27
N LYS A 145 15.61 1.71 6.43
CA LYS A 145 16.01 0.30 6.65
C LYS A 145 14.81 -0.65 6.59
N LYS A 146 13.66 -0.24 7.14
CA LYS A 146 12.44 -1.05 7.12
C LYS A 146 11.86 -1.16 5.70
N TYR A 147 11.88 -0.08 4.93
CA TYR A 147 11.52 -0.05 3.51
C TYR A 147 12.40 -0.97 2.67
N LEU A 148 13.73 -0.91 2.86
CA LEU A 148 14.67 -1.81 2.19
C LEU A 148 14.38 -3.28 2.50
N SER A 149 14.15 -3.62 3.77
CA SER A 149 13.82 -4.99 4.19
C SER A 149 12.48 -5.49 3.63
N PHE A 150 11.52 -4.60 3.43
CA PHE A 150 10.23 -4.92 2.81
C PHE A 150 10.38 -5.10 1.30
N LYS A 151 11.09 -4.20 0.61
CA LYS A 151 11.37 -4.32 -0.83
C LYS A 151 12.14 -5.60 -1.17
N SER A 152 13.07 -6.03 -0.31
CA SER A 152 13.77 -7.31 -0.45
C SER A 152 12.93 -8.53 -0.06
N GLY A 153 11.89 -8.37 0.76
CA GLY A 153 10.97 -9.44 1.17
C GLY A 153 9.70 -9.56 0.31
N THR A 154 9.42 -8.55 -0.53
CA THR A 154 8.29 -8.53 -1.47
C THR A 154 8.71 -8.63 -2.93
N SER A 155 9.96 -8.98 -3.22
CA SER A 155 10.21 -9.79 -4.42
C SER A 155 9.41 -11.07 -4.21
N PHE A 156 8.19 -11.09 -4.75
CA PHE A 156 7.27 -12.21 -4.62
C PHE A 156 8.06 -13.50 -4.87
N PRO A 157 8.14 -14.42 -3.89
CA PRO A 157 8.51 -15.78 -4.22
C PRO A 157 7.34 -16.31 -5.04
N PHE A 158 7.52 -16.34 -6.35
CA PHE A 158 6.92 -17.37 -7.18
C PHE A 158 7.86 -18.56 -7.16
#